data_AF-A0A507WF63-F1
#
_entry.id   AF-A0A507WF63-F1
#
_cell.length_a   1.000
_cell.length_b   1.000
_cell.length_c   1.000
_cell.angle_alpha   90.00
_cell.angle_beta   90.00
_cell.angle_gamma   90.00
#
_symmetry.space_group_name_H-M   'P 1'
#
loop_
_entity.id
_entity.type
_entity.pdbx_description
1 polymer ?
#
loop_
_entity_poly.entity_id
_entity_poly.type
_entity_poly.pdbx_seq_one_letter_code
_entity_poly.pdbx_strand_id
1 'polypeptide(L)' 'MYKTRTRRSSSWEKLMCRWFGHQMTDGLKYHTATRRGCSKVCQRCGFYDVLEETIESQSSSEHIKPSS' A
#
# COMPACT_ATOMS: atom_id res chain seq x y z
N MET A 1 5.48 7.58 -2.31
CA MET A 1 5.76 6.24 -2.86
C MET A 1 5.22 5.19 -1.90
N TYR A 2 4.44 4.22 -2.38
CA TYR A 2 3.94 3.13 -1.54
C TYR A 2 5.04 2.07 -1.33
N LYS A 3 5.27 1.65 -0.09
CA LYS A 3 6.06 0.45 0.23
C LYS A 3 5.11 -0.74 0.26
N THR A 4 5.42 -1.76 -0.53
CA THR A 4 4.68 -3.01 -0.54
C THR A 4 5.27 -3.97 0.48
N ARG A 5 4.44 -4.50 1.38
CA ARG A 5 4.87 -5.48 2.40
C ARG A 5 3.93 -6.68 2.39
N THR A 6 4.44 -7.82 1.94
CA THR A 6 3.74 -9.09 2.02
C THR A 6 4.08 -9.77 3.34
N ARG A 7 3.15 -9.77 4.30
CA ARG A 7 3.39 -10.41 5.60
C ARG A 7 3.10 -11.92 5.44
N ARG A 8 4.16 -12.69 5.23
CA ARG A 8 4.21 -14.16 5.30
C ARG A 8 3.78 -14.96 4.06
N SER A 9 3.79 -14.36 2.87
CA SER A 9 3.73 -15.14 1.63
C SER A 9 5.11 -15.27 1.01
N SER A 10 5.53 -16.50 0.73
CA SER A 10 6.67 -16.78 -0.14
C SER A 10 6.49 -16.08 -1.49
N SER A 11 7.59 -15.64 -2.13
CA SER A 11 7.56 -15.05 -3.49
C SER A 11 6.79 -15.95 -4.48
N TRP A 12 6.83 -17.25 -4.24
CA TRP A 12 6.11 -18.28 -4.99
C TRP A 12 4.59 -18.14 -4.91
N GLU A 13 3.99 -17.93 -3.74
CA GLU A 13 2.54 -17.79 -3.63
C GLU A 13 2.03 -16.56 -4.40
N LYS A 14 2.81 -15.48 -4.42
CA LYS A 14 2.51 -14.29 -5.24
C LYS A 14 2.57 -14.61 -6.73
N LEU A 15 3.60 -15.33 -7.16
CA LEU A 15 3.76 -15.75 -8.55
C LEU A 15 2.60 -16.65 -8.98
N MET A 16 2.26 -17.67 -8.18
CA MET A 16 1.16 -18.59 -8.47
C MET A 16 -0.19 -17.89 -8.46
N CYS A 17 -0.46 -16.99 -7.51
CA CYS A 17 -1.69 -16.21 -7.47
C CYS A 17 -1.91 -15.39 -8.75
N ARG A 18 -0.84 -14.80 -9.28
CA ARG A 18 -0.86 -14.05 -10.55
C ARG A 18 -1.01 -14.98 -11.76
N TRP A 19 -0.27 -16.10 -11.76
CA TRP A 19 -0.28 -17.07 -12.86
C TRP A 19 -1.65 -17.71 -13.06
N PHE A 20 -2.35 -18.05 -11.97
CA PHE A 20 -3.71 -18.58 -12.02
C PHE A 20 -4.78 -17.52 -12.29
N GLY A 21 -4.39 -16.25 -12.46
CA GLY A 21 -5.34 -15.16 -12.74
C GLY A 21 -6.33 -14.91 -11.61
N HIS A 22 -5.95 -15.17 -10.36
CA HIS A 22 -6.86 -14.96 -9.25
C HIS A 22 -7.15 -13.47 -9.05
N GLN A 23 -8.42 -13.14 -8.82
CA GLN A 23 -8.83 -11.78 -8.55
C GLN A 23 -8.40 -11.33 -7.16
N MET A 24 -7.62 -10.26 -7.11
CA MET A 24 -7.29 -9.56 -5.87
C MET A 24 -8.40 -8.55 -5.56
N THR A 25 -8.94 -8.64 -4.35
CA THR A 25 -10.00 -7.75 -3.84
C THR A 25 -9.42 -6.76 -2.84
N ASP A 26 -10.05 -5.59 -2.72
CA ASP A 26 -9.67 -4.60 -1.70
C ASP A 26 -9.95 -5.18 -0.31
N GLY A 27 -8.94 -5.17 0.55
CA GLY A 27 -9.01 -5.58 1.95
C GLY A 27 -9.11 -4.39 2.89
N LEU A 28 -8.55 -4.54 4.09
CA LEU A 28 -8.58 -3.53 5.14
C LEU A 28 -7.83 -2.26 4.71
N LYS A 29 -8.50 -1.11 4.86
CA LYS A 29 -7.91 0.22 4.74
C LYS A 29 -7.68 0.76 6.14
N TYR A 30 -6.47 1.24 6.43
CA TYR A 30 -6.15 1.84 7.73
C TYR A 30 -5.48 3.20 7.55
N HIS A 31 -5.74 4.08 8.49
CA HIS A 31 -5.18 5.42 8.54
C HIS A 31 -4.70 5.67 9.97
N THR A 32 -3.45 6.05 10.11
CA THR A 32 -2.80 6.43 11.37
C THR A 32 -2.21 7.83 11.21
N ALA A 33 -1.76 8.45 12.30
CA ALA A 33 -1.19 9.80 12.26
C ALA A 33 0.02 9.94 11.31
N THR A 34 0.77 8.85 11.06
CA THR A 34 2.02 8.87 10.29
C THR A 34 1.99 7.97 9.06
N ARG A 35 0.96 7.13 8.91
CA ARG A 35 0.85 6.15 7.81
C ARG A 35 -0.58 5.98 7.36
N ARG A 36 -0.75 5.86 6.06
CA ARG A 36 -1.97 5.36 5.43
C ARG A 36 -1.64 4.06 4.74
N GLY A 37 -2.56 3.10 4.75
CA GLY A 37 -2.35 1.86 4.03
C GLY A 37 -3.65 1.20 3.60
N CYS A 38 -3.53 0.33 2.62
CA CYS A 38 -4.59 -0.58 2.22
C CYS A 38 -4.00 -1.97 1.96
N SER A 39 -4.77 -3.01 2.23
CA SER A 39 -4.42 -4.35 1.79
C SER A 39 -5.24 -4.75 0.56
N LYS A 40 -4.69 -5.66 -0.23
CA LYS A 40 -5.43 -6.44 -1.23
C LYS A 40 -5.32 -7.91 -0.88
N VAL A 41 -6.42 -8.64 -0.99
CA VAL A 41 -6.55 -10.05 -0.62
C VAL A 41 -7.06 -10.87 -1.80
N CYS A 42 -6.43 -12.01 -2.04
CA CYS A 42 -6.98 -13.08 -2.87
C CYS A 42 -7.88 -13.96 -2.01
N GLN A 43 -9.18 -13.98 -2.29
CA GLN A 43 -10.14 -14.82 -1.55
C GLN A 43 -9.97 -16.33 -1.82
N ARG A 44 -9.19 -16.69 -2.85
CA ARG A 44 -9.02 -18.09 -3.27
C ARG A 44 -7.81 -18.78 -2.63
N CYS A 45 -6.69 -18.08 -2.48
CA CYS A 45 -5.47 -18.64 -1.88
C CYS A 45 -5.05 -17.96 -0.57
N GLY A 46 -5.77 -16.94 -0.10
CA GLY A 46 -5.44 -16.22 1.12
C GLY A 46 -4.21 -15.30 1.02
N PHE A 47 -3.58 -15.22 -0.16
CA PHE A 47 -2.49 -14.29 -0.43
C PHE A 47 -2.95 -12.84 -0.22
N TYR A 48 -2.11 -12.03 0.41
CA TYR A 48 -2.39 -10.59 0.57
C TYR A 48 -1.15 -9.73 0.37
N ASP A 49 -1.37 -8.56 -0.22
CA ASP A 49 -0.36 -7.52 -0.41
C ASP A 49 -0.78 -6.29 0.40
N VAL A 50 0.13 -5.72 1.19
CA VAL A 50 -0.13 -4.48 1.95
C VAL A 50 0.60 -3.35 1.26
N LEU A 51 -0.14 -2.32 0.88
CA LEU A 51 0.36 -1.07 0.31
C LEU A 51 0.39 -0.04 1.43
N GLU A 52 1.58 0.36 1.87
CA GLU A 52 1.74 1.39 2.91
C GLU A 52 2.30 2.67 2.29
N GLU A 53 1.69 3.81 2.61
CA GLU A 53 2.19 5.15 2.31
C GLU A 53 2.59 5.82 3.62
N THR A 54 3.84 6.27 3.71
CA THR A 54 4.26 7.17 4.77
C THR A 54 3.62 8.53 4.51
N ILE A 55 2.85 9.03 5.46
CA ILE A 55 2.39 10.42 5.43
C ILE A 55 3.56 11.23 5.96
N GLU A 56 4.47 11.61 5.06
CA GLU A 56 5.37 12.71 5.37
C GLU A 56 4.46 13.93 5.53
N SER A 57 4.39 14.45 6.75
CA SER A 57 3.79 15.76 6.99
C SER A 57 4.57 16.74 6.12
N GLN A 58 4.06 17.01 4.92
CA GLN A 58 4.41 18.23 4.20
C GLN A 58 3.88 19.35 5.08
N SER A 59 4.69 19.79 6.05
CA SER A 59 4.60 21.16 6.53
C SER A 59 4.80 22.02 5.30
N SER A 60 3.70 22.53 4.78
CA SER A 60 3.64 23.65 3.86
C SER A 60 4.52 24.76 4.40
N SER A 61 5.77 24.83 3.94
CA SER A 61 6.57 26.03 4.06
C SER A 61 6.28 26.83 2.80
N GLU A 62 5.23 27.65 2.87
CA GLU A 62 5.00 28.75 1.94
C GLU A 62 6.29 29.60 1.90
N HIS A 63 7.06 29.47 0.83
CA HIS A 63 8.13 30.43 0.56
C HIS A 63 7.51 31.69 -0.04
N ILE A 64 7.28 32.66 0.84
CA ILE A 64 6.98 34.06 0.55
C ILE A 64 8.06 34.62 -0.38
N LYS A 65 7.66 35.23 -1.50
CA LYS A 65 8.40 36.35 -2.09
C LYS A 65 7.42 37.44 -2.57
N PRO A 66 7.60 38.70 -2.18
CA PRO A 66 6.87 39.82 -2.73
C PRO A 66 7.48 40.20 -4.09
N SER A 67 6.64 40.45 -5.09
CA SER A 67 7.05 41.14 -6.31
C SER A 67 6.72 42.62 -6.13
N SER A 68 7.76 43.43 -5.95
CA SER A 68 7.75 44.87 -6.22
C SER A 68 7.80 45.13 -7.72
#